data_AF-T1CGG2-F1
#
_entry.id   AF-T1CGG2-F1
#
_cell.length_a   1.000
_cell.length_b   1.000
_cell.length_c   1.000
_cell.angle_alpha   90.00
_cell.angle_beta   90.00
_cell.angle_gamma   90.00
#
_symmetry.space_group_name_H-M   'P 1'
#
loop_
_entity.id
_entity.type
_entity.pdbx_description
1 polymer ?
#
loop_
_entity_poly.entity_id
_entity_poly.type
_entity_poly.pdbx_seq_one_letter_code
_entity_poly.pdbx_strand_id
1 'polypeptide(L)'
;MSIFSRIQQILSPLGHNLSLAGSFFIETIVVLVFAVTVIAGMVYFFRKYMAKVQNRIGPNRVGKFGILQVMADGLKLMQKESIFPDGRNDFPYKIAPIIVF
;
A
#
# COMPACT_ATOMS: atom_id res chain seq x y z
N MET A 1 -12.34 -24.79 4.29
CA MET A 1 -13.05 -23.91 3.33
C MET A 1 -12.22 -22.66 3.11
N SER A 2 -11.58 -22.54 1.95
CA SER A 2 -10.72 -21.39 1.58
C SER A 2 -11.57 -20.14 1.31
N ILE A 3 -11.02 -18.95 1.55
CA ILE A 3 -11.69 -17.65 1.31
C ILE A 3 -12.14 -17.54 -0.15
N PHE A 4 -11.33 -18.03 -1.10
CA PHE A 4 -11.66 -18.19 -2.51
C PHE A 4 -13.01 -18.91 -2.74
N SER A 5 -13.21 -20.08 -2.12
CA SER A 5 -14.44 -20.86 -2.28
C SER A 5 -15.69 -20.15 -1.76
N ARG A 6 -15.54 -19.30 -0.73
CA ARG A 6 -16.65 -18.50 -0.19
C ARG A 6 -17.01 -17.34 -1.12
N ILE A 7 -16.02 -16.65 -1.67
CA ILE A 7 -16.24 -15.54 -2.61
C ILE A 7 -16.86 -16.09 -3.91
N GLN A 8 -16.38 -17.22 -4.41
CA GLN A 8 -16.95 -17.89 -5.58
C GLN A 8 -18.41 -18.33 -5.34
N GLN A 9 -18.73 -18.84 -4.15
CA GLN A 9 -20.09 -19.23 -3.81
C GLN A 9 -21.06 -18.03 -3.78
N ILE A 10 -20.59 -16.86 -3.33
CA ILE A 10 -21.36 -15.61 -3.35
C ILE A 10 -21.54 -15.08 -4.78
N LEU A 11 -20.52 -15.19 -5.63
CA LEU A 11 -20.58 -14.77 -7.05
C LEU A 11 -21.18 -15.83 -7.99
N SER A 12 -21.59 -16.99 -7.48
CA SER A 12 -22.16 -18.08 -8.27
C SER A 12 -23.35 -17.73 -9.17
N PRO A 13 -24.26 -16.77 -8.86
CA PRO A 13 -25.36 -16.44 -9.76
C PRO A 13 -24.92 -15.66 -11.03
N LEU A 14 -23.67 -15.19 -11.11
CA LEU A 14 -23.14 -14.43 -12.26
C LEU A 14 -22.59 -15.31 -13.40
N GLY A 15 -22.55 -16.64 -13.22
CA GLY A 15 -22.00 -17.60 -14.19
C GLY A 15 -20.59 -18.09 -13.82
N HIS A 16 -20.28 -19.35 -14.20
CA HIS A 16 -19.09 -20.07 -13.70
C HIS A 16 -17.78 -19.34 -14.00
N ASN A 17 -17.55 -18.88 -15.24
CA ASN A 17 -16.31 -18.21 -15.63
C ASN A 17 -16.18 -16.81 -15.03
N LEU A 18 -17.29 -16.09 -14.90
CA LEU A 18 -17.30 -14.72 -14.34
C LEU A 18 -17.09 -14.75 -12.82
N SER A 19 -17.61 -15.76 -12.13
CA SER A 19 -17.40 -15.96 -10.70
C SER A 19 -15.95 -16.31 -10.34
N LEU A 20 -15.27 -17.09 -11.17
CA LEU A 20 -13.84 -17.39 -11.02
C LEU A 20 -12.99 -16.14 -11.24
N ALA A 21 -13.17 -15.44 -12.36
CA ALA A 21 -12.42 -14.22 -12.64
C ALA A 21 -12.65 -13.13 -11.57
N GLY A 22 -13.90 -12.95 -11.13
CA GLY A 22 -14.25 -12.00 -10.09
C GLY A 22 -13.65 -12.36 -8.72
N SER A 23 -13.65 -13.63 -8.34
CA SER A 23 -13.06 -14.06 -7.06
C SER A 23 -11.55 -13.88 -7.02
N PHE A 24 -10.82 -14.22 -8.09
CA PHE A 24 -9.37 -13.96 -8.19
C PHE A 24 -9.05 -12.47 -8.11
N PHE A 25 -9.82 -11.63 -8.80
CA PHE A 25 -9.60 -10.18 -8.79
C PHE A 25 -9.82 -9.58 -7.40
N ILE A 26 -10.90 -9.97 -6.73
CA ILE A 26 -11.21 -9.53 -5.36
C ILE A 26 -10.12 -10.00 -4.39
N GLU A 27 -9.71 -11.26 -4.47
CA GLU A 27 -8.66 -11.80 -3.59
C GLU A 27 -7.34 -11.05 -3.76
N THR A 28 -6.96 -10.77 -5.01
CA THR A 28 -5.75 -9.98 -5.32
C THR A 28 -5.82 -8.58 -4.69
N ILE A 29 -6.95 -7.89 -4.83
CA ILE A 29 -7.15 -6.57 -4.22
C ILE A 29 -7.08 -6.65 -2.69
N VAL A 30 -7.71 -7.64 -2.08
CA VAL A 30 -7.70 -7.81 -0.62
C VAL A 30 -6.29 -8.03 -0.11
N VAL A 31 -5.50 -8.89 -0.77
CA VAL A 31 -4.10 -9.13 -0.41
C VAL A 31 -3.28 -7.85 -0.57
N LEU A 32 -3.47 -7.10 -1.66
CA LEU A 32 -2.75 -5.86 -1.92
C LEU A 32 -3.06 -4.79 -0.85
N VAL A 33 -4.35 -4.58 -0.54
CA VAL A 33 -4.77 -3.63 0.49
C VAL A 33 -4.24 -4.03 1.87
N PHE A 34 -4.25 -5.33 2.18
CA PHE A 34 -3.68 -5.84 3.42
C PHE A 34 -2.17 -5.57 3.50
N ALA A 35 -1.41 -5.90 2.46
CA ALA A 35 0.03 -5.67 2.40
C ALA A 35 0.38 -4.19 2.59
N VAL A 36 -0.29 -3.28 1.87
CA VAL A 36 -0.09 -1.83 2.00
C VAL A 36 -0.41 -1.35 3.42
N THR A 37 -1.50 -1.85 4.03
CA THR A 37 -1.90 -1.47 5.39
C THR A 37 -0.89 -1.93 6.43
N VAL A 38 -0.35 -3.15 6.29
CA VAL A 38 0.70 -3.67 7.18
C VAL A 38 1.97 -2.84 7.09
N ILE A 39 2.43 -2.53 5.88
CA ILE A 39 3.63 -1.69 5.66
C ILE A 39 3.41 -0.29 6.25
N ALA A 40 2.27 0.33 5.97
CA ALA A 40 1.89 1.63 6.52
C ALA A 40 1.91 1.63 8.06
N GLY A 41 1.33 0.59 8.68
CA GLY A 41 1.35 0.40 10.13
C GLY A 41 2.75 0.22 10.68
N MET A 42 3.59 -0.56 10.00
CA MET A 42 4.98 -0.81 10.39
C MET A 42 5.82 0.47 10.36
N VAL A 43 5.66 1.31 9.35
CA VAL A 43 6.34 2.62 9.26
C VAL A 43 5.94 3.53 10.42
N TYR A 44 4.65 3.62 10.75
CA TYR A 44 4.17 4.40 11.89
C TYR A 44 4.72 3.87 13.22
N PHE A 45 4.67 2.55 13.42
CA PHE A 45 5.19 1.91 14.62
C PHE A 45 6.68 2.17 14.79
N PHE A 46 7.45 1.99 13.71
CA PHE A 46 8.90 2.22 13.72
C PHE A 46 9.25 3.66 14.11
N ARG A 47 8.51 4.66 13.61
CA ARG A 47 8.71 6.06 14.03
C ARG A 47 8.46 6.28 15.51
N LYS A 48 7.40 5.69 16.08
CA LYS A 48 7.14 5.79 17.53
C LYS A 48 8.18 5.06 18.35
N TYR A 49 8.62 3.90 17.89
CA TYR A 49 9.66 3.12 18.56
C TYR A 49 11.00 3.87 18.58
N MET A 50 11.45 4.39 17.43
CA MET A 50 12.67 5.20 17.35
C MET A 50 12.60 6.48 18.20
N ALA A 51 11.43 7.13 18.27
CA ALA A 51 11.23 8.28 19.13
C ALA A 51 11.40 7.94 20.62
N LYS A 52 10.84 6.80 21.06
CA LYS A 52 11.03 6.29 22.43
C LYS A 52 12.49 5.99 22.76
N VAL A 53 13.21 5.35 21.85
CA VAL A 53 14.66 5.08 22.02
C VAL A 53 15.45 6.37 22.20
N GLN A 54 15.09 7.43 21.48
CA GLN A 54 15.74 8.74 21.52
C GLN A 54 15.19 9.65 22.64
N ASN A 55 14.35 9.13 23.54
CA ASN A 55 13.66 9.90 24.58
C ASN A 55 12.96 11.18 24.05
N ARG A 56 12.32 11.06 22.88
CA ARG A 56 11.50 12.13 22.28
C ARG A 56 10.11 11.65 21.93
N ILE A 57 9.19 12.58 21.75
CA ILE A 57 7.80 12.28 21.40
C ILE A 57 7.74 12.00 19.90
N GLY A 58 7.14 10.86 19.53
CA GLY A 58 6.86 10.51 18.13
C GLY A 58 5.72 11.33 17.53
N PRO A 59 5.15 10.91 16.38
CA PRO A 59 4.05 11.62 15.74
C PRO A 59 2.87 11.86 16.69
N ASN A 60 2.47 13.13 16.90
CA ASN A 60 1.38 13.51 17.81
C ASN A 60 0.48 14.65 17.29
N ARG A 61 0.76 15.23 16.10
CA ARG A 61 0.06 16.44 15.62
C ARG A 61 -1.01 16.20 14.56
N VAL A 62 -0.85 15.17 13.73
CA VAL A 62 -1.78 14.85 12.64
C VAL A 62 -2.79 13.78 13.10
N GLY A 63 -3.88 14.25 13.71
CA GLY A 63 -4.95 13.42 14.25
C GLY A 63 -4.63 12.75 15.60
N LYS A 64 -5.59 11.97 16.13
CA LYS A 64 -5.44 11.25 17.40
C LYS A 64 -4.25 10.29 17.32
N PHE A 65 -3.29 10.43 18.24
CA PHE A 65 -2.03 9.67 18.27
C PHE A 65 -1.11 9.78 17.04
N GLY A 66 -1.38 10.69 16.10
CA GLY A 66 -0.56 10.86 14.89
C GLY A 66 -0.79 9.80 13.80
N ILE A 67 -1.92 9.08 13.83
CA ILE A 67 -2.22 7.99 12.87
C ILE A 67 -2.34 8.52 11.42
N LEU A 68 -2.87 9.72 11.25
CA LEU A 68 -3.04 10.34 9.93
C LEU A 68 -1.70 10.72 9.27
N GLN A 69 -0.57 10.60 9.98
CA GLN A 69 0.75 10.88 9.42
C GLN A 69 1.05 10.02 8.19
N VAL A 70 0.70 8.73 8.21
CA VAL A 70 1.02 7.83 7.10
C VAL A 70 0.21 8.19 5.84
N MET A 71 -1.04 8.61 6.02
CA MET A 71 -1.86 9.12 4.92
C MET A 71 -1.31 10.44 4.38
N ALA A 72 -0.89 11.35 5.25
CA ALA A 72 -0.30 12.63 4.86
C ALA A 72 1.02 12.44 4.09
N ASP A 73 1.85 11.47 4.48
CA ASP A 73 3.09 11.16 3.77
C ASP A 73 2.82 10.56 2.39
N GLY A 74 1.82 9.70 2.25
CA GLY A 74 1.37 9.19 0.94
C GLY A 74 0.93 10.32 0.03
N LEU A 75 0.06 11.22 0.52
CA LEU A 75 -0.41 12.38 -0.25
C LEU A 75 0.74 13.30 -0.66
N LYS A 76 1.69 13.55 0.25
CA LYS A 76 2.89 14.34 -0.04
C LYS A 76 3.73 13.74 -1.17
N LEU A 77 3.87 12.41 -1.21
CA LEU A 77 4.62 11.72 -2.27
C LEU A 77 3.88 11.79 -3.62
N MET A 78 2.55 11.70 -3.62
CA MET A 78 1.76 11.84 -4.86
C MET A 78 1.84 13.24 -5.47
N GLN A 79 1.95 14.27 -4.61
CA GLN A 79 2.13 15.66 -5.04
C GLN A 79 3.58 16.00 -5.39
N LYS A 80 4.54 15.09 -5.13
CA LYS A 80 5.95 15.38 -5.33
C LYS A 80 6.25 15.43 -6.82
N GLU A 81 6.80 16.56 -7.26
CA GLU A 81 7.27 16.73 -8.63
C GLU A 81 8.34 15.70 -8.99
N SER A 82 8.16 15.06 -10.14
CA SER A 82 9.12 14.11 -10.69
C SER A 82 10.20 14.86 -11.44
N ILE A 83 11.29 15.17 -10.74
CA ILE A 83 12.45 15.84 -11.34
C ILE A 83 13.32 14.79 -12.03
N PHE A 84 13.73 15.10 -13.25
CA PHE A 84 14.47 14.22 -14.12
C PHE A 84 15.87 14.82 -14.37
N PRO A 85 16.96 14.10 -14.04
CA PRO A 85 18.30 14.64 -14.22
C PRO A 85 18.64 14.80 -15.70
N ASP A 86 19.30 15.91 -16.03
CA ASP A 86 19.79 16.18 -17.39
C ASP A 86 20.87 15.15 -17.78
N GLY A 87 20.81 14.65 -19.02
CA GLY A 87 21.77 13.68 -19.56
C GLY A 87 21.50 12.20 -19.24
N ARG A 88 20.32 11.86 -18.72
CA ARG A 88 19.93 10.47 -18.44
C ARG A 88 19.39 9.73 -19.67
N ASN A 89 19.48 8.40 -19.63
CA ASN A 89 18.71 7.54 -20.53
C ASN A 89 17.29 7.32 -20.01
N ASP A 90 16.28 7.80 -20.74
CA ASP A 90 14.88 7.82 -20.30
C ASP A 90 14.27 6.42 -20.11
N PHE A 91 14.61 5.47 -20.97
CA PHE A 91 14.05 4.12 -20.94
C PHE A 91 14.42 3.34 -19.66
N PRO A 92 15.71 3.13 -19.33
CA PRO A 92 16.09 2.43 -18.10
C PRO A 92 15.67 3.20 -16.85
N TYR A 93 15.67 4.54 -16.87
CA TYR A 93 15.28 5.34 -15.71
C TYR A 93 13.81 5.14 -15.32
N LYS A 94 12.91 5.03 -16.30
CA LYS A 94 11.46 4.85 -16.04
C LYS A 94 11.11 3.40 -15.66
N ILE A 95 11.83 2.42 -16.21
CA ILE A 95 11.51 0.99 -16.02
C ILE A 95 12.17 0.42 -14.76
N ALA A 96 13.32 0.94 -14.32
CA ALA A 96 14.02 0.41 -13.16
C ALA A 96 13.13 0.29 -11.89
N PRO A 97 12.30 1.28 -11.53
CA PRO A 97 11.37 1.12 -10.40
C PRO A 97 10.36 -0.01 -10.61
N ILE A 98 9.88 -0.26 -11.83
CA ILE A 98 8.88 -1.29 -12.14
C ILE A 98 9.48 -2.70 -12.01
N ILE A 99 10.78 -2.87 -12.29
CA ILE A 99 11.45 -4.17 -12.18
C ILE A 99 11.77 -4.53 -10.73
N VAL A 100 12.07 -3.53 -9.89
CA VAL A 100 12.50 -3.75 -8.51
C VAL A 100 11.34 -4.05 -7.56
N PHE A 101 10.13 -3.56 -7.87
CA PHE A 101 8.92 -3.75 -7.07
C PHE A 101 8.03 -4.85 -7.64
#